data_AF-A0AAD4D1K1-F1
#
_entry.id   AF-A0AAD4D1K1-F1
#
_cell.length_a   1.000
_cell.length_b   1.000
_cell.length_c   1.000
_cell.angle_alpha   90.00
_cell.angle_beta   90.00
_cell.angle_gamma   90.00
#
_symmetry.space_group_name_H-M   'P 1'
#
loop_
_entity.id
_entity.type
_entity.pdbx_description
1 polymer ?
#
loop_
_entity_poly.entity_id
_entity_poly.type
_entity_poly.pdbx_seq_one_letter_code
_entity_poly.pdbx_strand_id
1 'polypeptide(L)'
;MIHLVHLKINFQPSQYNDKLRCHVSTNKIATKTAALQVCWIIQQSPHITHLHLDQLSVSNLKEMELLALTLHGLLWLQEIRLFIRSDKDVWQRGFYKIFFALPVLVTVCKLGGEPPLNWTYYWHETDLLNYELKDSEGESELDTEDDEESGRSRQKTSDDRKSVEAVQENKQVIEEKDQELVIPEVFSRDEPLSQLQMFQAWDMNLLTMEEVLSVFYHCPNVVSLRVPLVSAIGEDLDILARTISERCPHLWWLSSRQSDATLFTAVMKAMPDYEQLKEHQSRKERLLRRCGSYQACFC
;
A
#
# COMPACT_ATOMS: atom_id res chain seq x y z
N MET A 1 -23.30 -15.31 6.75
CA MET A 1 -21.82 -15.27 6.72
C MET A 1 -21.44 -14.68 5.36
N ILE A 2 -20.67 -13.59 5.34
CA ILE A 2 -20.31 -12.93 4.08
C ILE A 2 -18.98 -13.52 3.62
N HIS A 3 -18.94 -14.05 2.40
CA HIS A 3 -17.73 -14.61 1.80
C HIS A 3 -17.09 -13.56 0.90
N LEU A 4 -16.31 -12.66 1.48
CA LEU A 4 -15.53 -11.70 0.71
C LEU A 4 -14.24 -12.37 0.22
N VAL A 5 -14.03 -12.34 -1.10
CA VAL A 5 -12.78 -12.78 -1.74
C VAL A 5 -11.86 -11.57 -1.99
N HIS A 6 -12.45 -10.44 -2.33
CA HIS A 6 -11.77 -9.17 -2.55
C HIS A 6 -12.32 -8.12 -1.58
N LEU A 7 -11.45 -7.48 -0.81
CA LEU A 7 -11.81 -6.38 0.06
C LEU A 7 -10.96 -5.16 -0.28
N LYS A 8 -11.61 -4.09 -0.74
CA LYS A 8 -10.98 -2.79 -0.97
C LYS A 8 -11.66 -1.72 -0.12
N ILE A 9 -10.89 -1.07 0.75
CA ILE A 9 -11.35 0.04 1.58
C ILE A 9 -10.42 1.22 1.35
N ASN A 10 -10.99 2.37 0.99
CA ASN A 10 -10.24 3.59 0.75
C ASN A 10 -10.66 4.69 1.72
N PHE A 11 -9.73 5.10 2.57
CA PHE A 11 -9.91 6.18 3.55
C PHE A 11 -9.42 7.50 2.97
N GLN A 12 -10.05 7.98 1.88
CA GLN A 12 -9.67 9.27 1.32
C GLN A 12 -9.95 10.38 2.34
N PRO A 13 -8.95 11.17 2.77
CA PRO A 13 -9.20 12.43 3.45
C PRO A 13 -9.91 13.32 2.43
N SER A 14 -11.01 13.95 2.84
CA SER A 14 -11.89 14.78 2.01
C SER A 14 -11.24 16.07 1.45
N GLN A 15 -9.91 16.12 1.35
CA GLN A 15 -9.11 17.33 1.13
C GLN A 15 -8.96 17.75 -0.33
N TYR A 16 -9.49 17.00 -1.30
CA TYR A 16 -9.34 17.35 -2.73
C TYR A 16 -10.41 18.29 -3.30
N ASN A 17 -11.24 18.92 -2.45
CA ASN A 17 -12.17 19.98 -2.88
C ASN A 17 -11.90 21.32 -2.17
N ASP A 18 -10.72 21.89 -2.43
CA ASP A 18 -10.33 23.22 -1.92
C ASP A 18 -11.23 24.38 -2.41
N LYS A 19 -12.13 24.13 -3.37
CA LYS A 19 -13.11 25.12 -3.88
C LYS A 19 -14.50 25.03 -3.27
N LEU A 20 -14.82 24.01 -2.48
CA LEU A 20 -16.09 23.91 -1.77
C LEU A 20 -15.82 23.73 -0.28
N ARG A 21 -15.58 24.87 0.38
CA ARG A 21 -15.39 24.99 1.83
C ARG A 21 -16.61 24.48 2.60
N CYS A 22 -16.61 23.19 2.90
CA CYS A 22 -17.13 22.68 4.16
C CYS A 22 -16.01 21.85 4.77
N HIS A 23 -15.28 22.44 5.72
CA HIS A 23 -14.44 21.70 6.64
C HIS A 23 -15.36 20.82 7.50
N VAL A 24 -15.77 19.67 6.97
CA VAL A 24 -16.12 18.55 7.83
C VAL A 24 -14.76 18.07 8.35
N SER A 25 -14.34 18.67 9.47
CA SER A 25 -13.32 18.08 10.32
C SER A 25 -13.78 16.64 10.54
N THR A 26 -13.13 15.67 9.88
CA THR A 26 -13.31 14.26 10.23
C THR A 26 -12.96 14.20 11.70
N ASN A 27 -14.00 14.08 12.52
CA ASN A 27 -13.92 14.16 13.96
C ASN A 27 -12.76 13.27 14.40
N LYS A 28 -11.78 13.77 15.17
CA LYS A 28 -10.61 13.00 15.65
C LYS A 28 -10.98 11.67 16.34
N ILE A 29 -12.26 11.51 16.68
CA ILE A 29 -12.85 10.32 17.28
C ILE A 29 -13.07 9.20 16.23
N ALA A 30 -13.38 9.52 14.97
CA ALA A 30 -13.62 8.53 13.92
C ALA A 30 -12.33 7.82 13.47
N THR A 31 -11.17 8.47 13.60
CA THR A 31 -9.87 7.86 13.21
C THR A 31 -9.38 6.83 14.21
N LYS A 32 -9.71 6.99 15.50
CA LYS A 32 -9.23 6.10 16.58
C LYS A 32 -9.79 4.67 16.51
N THR A 33 -10.90 4.46 15.82
CA THR A 33 -11.56 3.15 15.74
C THR A 33 -11.48 2.50 14.36
N ALA A 34 -10.92 3.19 13.37
CA ALA A 34 -10.89 2.71 11.99
C ALA A 34 -10.11 1.39 11.86
N ALA A 35 -8.91 1.29 12.45
CA ALA A 35 -8.11 0.06 12.44
C ALA A 35 -8.85 -1.13 13.07
N LEU A 36 -9.49 -0.91 14.23
CA LEU A 36 -10.28 -1.93 14.94
C LEU A 36 -11.46 -2.42 14.09
N GLN A 37 -12.22 -1.51 13.49
CA GLN A 37 -13.36 -1.84 12.64
C GLN A 37 -12.93 -2.61 11.39
N VAL A 38 -11.84 -2.20 10.75
CA VAL A 38 -11.29 -2.89 9.58
C VAL A 38 -10.83 -4.29 9.96
N CYS A 39 -10.11 -4.45 11.07
CA CYS A 39 -9.68 -5.77 11.53
C CYS A 39 -10.89 -6.67 11.81
N TRP A 40 -11.93 -6.14 12.45
CA TRP A 40 -13.17 -6.88 12.69
C TRP A 40 -13.83 -7.33 11.39
N ILE A 41 -13.95 -6.45 10.38
CA ILE A 41 -14.51 -6.79 9.06
C ILE A 41 -13.70 -7.92 8.40
N ILE A 42 -12.37 -7.80 8.40
CA ILE A 42 -11.47 -8.81 7.81
C ILE A 42 -11.64 -10.17 8.49
N GLN A 43 -11.74 -10.20 9.82
CA GLN A 43 -11.96 -11.42 10.59
C GLN A 43 -13.28 -12.13 10.26
N GLN A 44 -14.30 -11.42 9.77
CA GLN A 44 -15.55 -12.04 9.31
C GLN A 44 -15.41 -12.76 7.96
N SER A 45 -14.28 -12.61 7.26
CA SER A 45 -14.05 -13.17 5.93
C SER A 45 -12.63 -13.75 5.80
N PRO A 46 -12.34 -14.93 6.39
CA PRO A 46 -11.02 -15.54 6.35
C PRO A 46 -10.58 -16.04 4.95
N HIS A 47 -11.48 -16.00 3.96
CA HIS A 47 -11.24 -16.41 2.57
C HIS A 47 -10.79 -15.27 1.65
N ILE A 48 -10.49 -14.09 2.21
CA ILE A 48 -9.98 -12.96 1.43
C ILE A 48 -8.66 -13.37 0.77
N THR A 49 -8.61 -13.27 -0.56
CA THR A 49 -7.41 -13.49 -1.36
C THR A 49 -6.76 -12.17 -1.79
N HIS A 50 -7.52 -11.07 -1.87
CA HIS A 50 -7.04 -9.76 -2.24
C HIS A 50 -7.49 -8.70 -1.23
N LEU A 51 -6.54 -8.07 -0.53
CA LEU A 51 -6.81 -7.08 0.50
C LEU A 51 -6.15 -5.74 0.17
N HIS A 52 -6.96 -4.72 -0.11
CA HIS A 52 -6.51 -3.36 -0.41
C HIS A 52 -7.03 -2.38 0.64
N LEU A 53 -6.14 -1.82 1.44
CA LEU A 53 -6.42 -0.85 2.49
C LEU A 53 -5.62 0.42 2.21
N ASP A 54 -6.29 1.43 1.70
CA ASP A 54 -5.67 2.70 1.33
C ASP A 54 -5.90 3.74 2.42
N GLN A 55 -4.81 4.28 2.97
CA GLN A 55 -4.80 5.34 3.98
C GLN A 55 -5.42 4.97 5.33
N LEU A 56 -5.28 3.71 5.75
CA LEU A 56 -5.76 3.25 7.05
C LEU A 56 -5.06 4.01 8.18
N SER A 57 -5.81 4.77 8.97
CA SER A 57 -5.27 5.46 10.14
C SER A 57 -4.95 4.47 11.24
N VAL A 58 -3.70 4.46 11.70
CA VAL A 58 -3.23 3.64 12.81
C VAL A 58 -2.51 4.55 13.80
N SER A 59 -3.07 4.65 15.01
CA SER A 59 -2.69 5.67 16.00
C SER A 59 -1.57 5.21 16.93
N ASN A 60 -1.36 3.90 17.05
CA ASN A 60 -0.43 3.33 18.02
C ASN A 60 0.05 1.94 17.58
N LEU A 61 1.06 1.41 18.29
CA LEU A 61 1.65 0.10 17.98
C LEU A 61 0.70 -1.08 18.24
N LYS A 62 -0.23 -0.96 19.21
CA LYS A 62 -1.21 -2.02 19.50
C LYS A 62 -2.17 -2.25 18.33
N GLU A 63 -2.60 -1.18 17.67
CA GLU A 63 -3.39 -1.28 16.45
C GLU A 63 -2.59 -1.93 15.30
N MET A 64 -1.29 -1.63 15.17
CA MET A 64 -0.41 -2.35 14.22
C MET A 64 -0.31 -3.84 14.54
N GLU A 65 -0.18 -4.20 15.82
CA GLU A 65 -0.14 -5.59 16.29
C GLU A 65 -1.45 -6.32 16.02
N LEU A 66 -2.60 -5.67 16.27
CA LEU A 66 -3.90 -6.23 15.94
C LEU A 66 -4.06 -6.46 14.43
N LEU A 67 -3.59 -5.49 13.62
CA LEU A 67 -3.62 -5.62 12.17
C LEU A 67 -2.73 -6.77 11.71
N ALA A 68 -1.51 -6.89 12.24
CA ALA A 68 -0.61 -8.00 11.98
C ALA A 68 -1.26 -9.34 12.35
N LEU A 69 -1.83 -9.47 13.56
CA LEU A 69 -2.55 -10.67 13.99
C LEU A 69 -3.70 -11.02 13.05
N THR A 70 -4.42 -10.01 12.58
CA THR A 70 -5.53 -10.20 11.64
C THR A 70 -5.05 -10.68 10.28
N LEU A 71 -3.94 -10.14 9.76
CA LEU A 71 -3.33 -10.57 8.50
C LEU A 71 -2.81 -12.00 8.58
N HIS A 72 -2.21 -12.39 9.72
CA HIS A 72 -1.75 -13.76 9.95
C HIS A 72 -2.88 -14.80 9.82
N GLY A 73 -4.10 -14.43 10.20
CA GLY A 73 -5.28 -15.29 10.07
C GLY A 73 -5.77 -15.48 8.63
N LEU A 74 -5.29 -14.71 7.65
CA LEU A 74 -5.75 -14.75 6.26
C LEU A 74 -4.95 -15.77 5.44
N LEU A 75 -5.09 -17.05 5.74
CA LEU A 75 -4.29 -18.13 5.12
C LEU A 75 -4.35 -18.18 3.58
N TRP A 76 -5.36 -17.58 2.96
CA TRP A 76 -5.59 -17.56 1.51
C TRP A 76 -5.17 -16.25 0.84
N LEU A 77 -4.58 -15.31 1.59
CA LEU A 77 -4.18 -14.01 1.05
C LEU A 77 -3.06 -14.16 0.02
N GLN A 78 -3.32 -13.67 -1.19
CA GLN A 78 -2.39 -13.70 -2.33
C GLN A 78 -1.88 -12.29 -2.65
N GLU A 79 -2.75 -11.29 -2.58
CA GLU A 79 -2.38 -9.89 -2.82
C GLU A 79 -2.72 -9.01 -1.62
N ILE A 80 -1.73 -8.26 -1.15
CA ILE A 80 -1.92 -7.22 -0.14
C ILE A 80 -1.41 -5.88 -0.64
N ARG A 81 -2.26 -4.86 -0.50
CA ARG A 81 -1.91 -3.45 -0.64
C ARG A 81 -2.32 -2.73 0.63
N LEU A 82 -1.35 -2.28 1.40
CA LEU A 82 -1.57 -1.69 2.71
C LEU A 82 -0.79 -0.39 2.82
N PHE A 83 -1.53 0.72 2.80
CA PHE A 83 -1.00 2.06 3.01
C PHE A 83 -1.54 2.62 4.32
N ILE A 84 -0.66 2.79 5.30
CA ILE A 84 -1.01 3.17 6.66
C ILE A 84 -0.65 4.63 6.91
N ARG A 85 -1.57 5.36 7.53
CA ARG A 85 -1.31 6.69 8.09
C ARG A 85 -1.04 6.54 9.58
N SER A 86 0.21 6.70 9.97
CA SER A 86 0.64 6.61 11.36
C SER A 86 1.82 7.52 11.61
N ASP A 87 2.13 7.77 12.89
CA ASP A 87 3.40 8.38 13.27
C ASP A 87 4.58 7.53 12.77
N LYS A 88 5.71 8.19 12.49
CA LYS A 88 6.92 7.54 11.95
C LYS A 88 7.41 6.39 12.84
N ASP A 89 7.42 6.59 14.15
CA ASP A 89 7.86 5.59 15.12
C ASP A 89 6.93 4.38 15.17
N VAL A 90 5.62 4.60 14.99
CA VAL A 90 4.61 3.54 14.93
C VAL A 90 4.79 2.73 13.65
N TRP A 91 5.00 3.39 12.51
CA TRP A 91 5.26 2.72 11.23
C TRP A 91 6.56 1.92 11.29
N GLN A 92 7.66 2.52 11.74
CA GLN A 92 8.97 1.88 11.84
C GLN A 92 8.89 0.57 12.63
N ARG A 93 8.28 0.62 13.82
CA ARG A 93 8.17 -0.56 14.70
C ARG A 93 7.10 -1.55 14.25
N GLY A 94 6.06 -1.07 13.59
CA GLY A 94 4.93 -1.89 13.13
C GLY A 94 5.16 -2.56 11.78
N PHE A 95 5.99 -1.99 10.91
CA PHE A 95 6.26 -2.51 9.57
C PHE A 95 6.73 -3.96 9.60
N TYR A 96 7.72 -4.26 10.45
CA TYR A 96 8.24 -5.61 10.61
C TYR A 96 7.14 -6.58 11.04
N LYS A 97 6.32 -6.19 12.02
CA LYS A 97 5.20 -7.02 12.51
C LYS A 97 4.21 -7.34 11.40
N ILE A 98 3.88 -6.35 10.57
CA ILE A 98 2.98 -6.53 9.41
C ILE A 98 3.61 -7.48 8.39
N PHE A 99 4.85 -7.23 7.98
CA PHE A 99 5.53 -8.03 6.96
C PHE A 99 5.69 -9.49 7.38
N PHE A 100 6.12 -9.74 8.62
CA PHE A 100 6.32 -11.09 9.13
C PHE A 100 5.03 -11.81 9.52
N ALA A 101 3.92 -11.10 9.65
CA ALA A 101 2.60 -11.69 9.81
C ALA A 101 1.97 -12.13 8.47
N LEU A 102 2.56 -11.77 7.33
CA LEU A 102 2.00 -12.15 6.03
C LEU A 102 2.03 -13.67 5.83
N PRO A 103 0.95 -14.25 5.28
CA PRO A 103 0.90 -15.66 4.98
C PRO A 103 1.82 -16.00 3.81
N VAL A 104 2.23 -17.26 3.79
CA VAL A 104 3.25 -17.79 2.89
C VAL A 104 2.84 -17.78 1.41
N LEU A 105 1.52 -17.64 1.14
CA LEU A 105 0.91 -17.62 -0.19
C LEU A 105 0.88 -16.23 -0.85
N VAL A 106 1.36 -15.18 -0.17
CA VAL A 106 1.36 -13.83 -0.75
C VAL A 106 2.29 -13.79 -1.95
N THR A 107 1.74 -13.45 -3.12
CA THR A 107 2.46 -13.25 -4.39
C THR A 107 2.73 -11.78 -4.67
N VAL A 108 1.88 -10.88 -4.18
CA VAL A 108 2.00 -9.42 -4.35
C VAL A 108 1.90 -8.73 -3.00
N CYS A 109 2.96 -8.03 -2.61
CA CYS A 109 3.03 -7.29 -1.36
C CYS A 109 3.41 -5.84 -1.61
N LYS A 110 2.50 -4.92 -1.27
CA LYS A 110 2.68 -3.47 -1.36
C LYS A 110 2.41 -2.85 0.01
N LEU A 111 3.46 -2.44 0.71
CA LEU A 111 3.38 -1.89 2.08
C LEU A 111 3.95 -0.48 2.11
N GLY A 112 3.18 0.50 2.58
CA GLY A 112 3.68 1.87 2.70
C GLY A 112 3.17 2.61 3.93
N GLY A 113 4.01 3.49 4.45
CA GLY A 113 3.61 4.54 5.37
C GLY A 113 2.86 5.65 4.64
N GLU A 114 2.55 6.74 5.36
CA GLU A 114 1.72 7.84 4.88
C GLU A 114 2.11 8.21 3.43
N PRO A 115 1.17 8.09 2.45
CA PRO A 115 1.53 8.30 1.07
C PRO A 115 2.05 9.73 0.91
N PRO A 116 3.08 9.98 0.08
CA PRO A 116 3.42 11.34 -0.26
C PRO A 116 2.20 11.99 -0.89
N LEU A 117 2.07 13.30 -0.68
CA LEU A 117 0.95 14.16 -1.10
C LEU A 117 0.48 13.99 -2.56
N ASN A 118 1.21 13.28 -3.42
CA ASN A 118 0.86 13.03 -4.82
C ASN A 118 0.57 11.54 -5.11
N TRP A 119 -0.51 11.03 -4.52
CA TRP A 119 -0.98 9.64 -4.62
C TRP A 119 -1.34 9.19 -6.05
N THR A 120 -1.71 10.10 -6.96
CA THR A 120 -2.13 9.76 -8.35
C THR A 120 -0.99 9.18 -9.18
N TYR A 121 0.26 9.52 -8.89
CA TYR A 121 1.42 8.95 -9.59
C TYR A 121 1.61 7.44 -9.35
N TYR A 122 1.13 6.93 -8.20
CA TYR A 122 1.46 5.56 -7.77
C TYR A 122 0.53 4.48 -8.35
N TRP A 123 -0.68 4.83 -8.79
CA TRP A 123 -1.66 3.86 -9.29
C TRP A 123 -1.37 3.40 -10.72
N HIS A 124 -0.89 4.32 -11.57
CA HIS A 124 -0.70 4.03 -13.01
C HIS A 124 0.43 3.03 -13.29
N GLU A 125 1.43 2.92 -12.41
CA GLU A 125 2.57 2.03 -12.62
C GLU A 125 2.20 0.54 -12.43
N THR A 126 1.20 0.25 -11.58
CA THR A 126 0.81 -1.13 -11.26
C THR A 126 -0.17 -1.74 -12.26
N ASP A 127 -1.01 -0.96 -12.91
CA ASP A 127 -1.97 -1.51 -13.89
C ASP A 127 -1.27 -1.95 -15.18
N LEU A 128 -0.15 -1.32 -15.53
CA LEU A 128 0.66 -1.67 -16.70
C LEU A 128 1.40 -3.01 -16.57
N LEU A 129 1.81 -3.39 -15.35
CA LEU A 129 2.50 -4.67 -15.12
C LEU A 129 1.52 -5.86 -15.09
N ASN A 130 0.27 -5.62 -14.65
CA ASN A 130 -0.75 -6.66 -14.62
C ASN A 130 -1.30 -7.00 -16.01
N TYR A 131 -1.23 -6.08 -16.96
CA TYR A 131 -1.64 -6.32 -18.35
C TYR A 131 -0.69 -7.32 -19.05
N GLU A 132 0.63 -7.11 -18.94
CA GLU A 132 1.64 -7.99 -19.57
C GLU A 132 1.66 -9.43 -19.01
N LEU A 133 1.29 -9.63 -17.73
CA LEU A 133 1.16 -10.98 -17.17
C LEU A 133 -0.10 -11.71 -17.66
N LYS A 134 -1.15 -10.97 -18.03
CA LYS A 134 -2.42 -11.53 -18.50
C LYS A 134 -2.47 -11.75 -20.01
N ASP A 135 -1.73 -10.97 -20.79
CA ASP A 135 -1.68 -11.07 -22.26
C ASP A 135 -1.01 -12.37 -22.79
N SER A 136 -0.60 -13.29 -21.90
CA SER A 136 -0.22 -14.65 -22.30
C SER A 136 -1.42 -15.59 -22.52
N GLU A 137 -2.63 -15.18 -22.12
CA GLU A 137 -3.84 -15.99 -22.23
C GLU A 137 -4.92 -15.31 -23.11
N GLY A 138 -4.77 -15.46 -24.43
CA GLY A 138 -5.87 -15.46 -25.42
C GLY A 138 -6.83 -14.26 -25.44
N GLU A 139 -6.53 -13.27 -26.29
CA GLU A 139 -7.45 -12.20 -26.66
C GLU A 139 -8.76 -12.74 -27.25
N SER A 140 -9.90 -12.43 -26.63
CA SER A 140 -11.23 -12.57 -27.24
C SER A 140 -11.77 -11.19 -27.62
N GLU A 141 -11.92 -10.93 -28.91
CA GLU A 141 -12.55 -9.73 -29.46
C GLU A 141 -14.01 -9.63 -28.95
N LEU A 142 -14.33 -8.55 -28.24
CA LEU A 142 -15.69 -8.21 -27.83
C LEU A 142 -16.03 -6.82 -28.36
N ASP A 143 -16.90 -6.81 -29.37
CA ASP A 143 -17.56 -5.64 -29.93
C ASP A 143 -18.48 -5.01 -28.87
N THR A 144 -18.23 -3.77 -28.49
CA THR A 144 -19.18 -2.96 -27.69
C THR A 144 -19.79 -1.87 -28.55
N GLU A 145 -21.11 -1.96 -28.70
CA GLU A 145 -21.98 -0.96 -29.33
C GLU A 145 -22.20 0.24 -28.40
N ASP A 146 -22.22 1.43 -29.00
CA ASP A 146 -22.44 2.73 -28.37
C ASP A 146 -23.91 2.95 -28.00
N ASP A 147 -24.20 3.19 -26.72
CA ASP A 147 -25.50 3.71 -26.28
C ASP A 147 -25.34 5.13 -25.71
N GLU A 148 -25.82 6.09 -26.48
CA GLU A 148 -26.00 7.49 -26.10
C GLU A 148 -27.18 7.68 -25.13
N GLU A 149 -27.08 8.77 -24.37
CA GLU A 149 -28.17 9.71 -24.10
C GLU A 149 -28.78 9.76 -22.68
N SER A 150 -28.80 11.00 -22.19
CA SER A 150 -29.98 11.69 -21.66
C SER A 150 -29.80 12.24 -20.24
N GLY A 151 -29.82 13.57 -20.17
CA GLY A 151 -29.52 14.33 -18.98
C GLY A 151 -30.68 14.47 -18.01
N ARG A 152 -30.43 15.16 -16.89
CA ARG A 152 -31.52 15.76 -16.10
C ARG A 152 -31.07 16.90 -15.17
N SER A 153 -32.01 17.83 -15.08
CA SER A 153 -32.02 19.20 -14.57
C SER A 153 -31.56 19.43 -13.12
N ARG A 154 -30.90 20.58 -12.94
CA ARG A 154 -30.67 21.27 -11.65
C ARG A 154 -31.96 21.88 -11.11
N GLN A 155 -32.27 21.62 -9.84
CA GLN A 155 -33.33 22.30 -9.10
C GLN A 155 -32.69 23.14 -7.97
N LYS A 156 -32.93 24.45 -8.00
CA LYS A 156 -32.55 25.42 -6.96
C LYS A 156 -33.57 25.32 -5.82
N THR A 157 -33.11 25.21 -4.58
CA THR A 157 -33.92 25.50 -3.39
C THR A 157 -33.20 26.52 -2.50
N SER A 158 -34.01 27.48 -2.06
CA SER A 158 -33.71 28.71 -1.36
C SER A 158 -33.50 28.53 0.14
N ASP A 159 -32.80 29.54 0.68
CA ASP A 159 -32.72 30.03 2.05
C ASP A 159 -33.75 29.53 3.07
N ASP A 160 -33.25 29.16 4.25
CA ASP A 160 -33.87 29.55 5.52
C ASP A 160 -32.82 29.57 6.65
N ARG A 161 -32.43 30.77 7.08
CA ARG A 161 -31.60 31.03 8.26
C ARG A 161 -32.47 30.97 9.51
N LYS A 162 -32.34 29.90 10.31
CA LYS A 162 -32.80 29.88 11.70
C LYS A 162 -31.63 30.07 12.66
N SER A 163 -31.75 31.11 13.47
CA SER A 163 -30.94 31.43 14.64
C SER A 163 -31.04 30.31 15.68
N VAL A 164 -29.90 29.71 16.02
CA VAL A 164 -29.79 28.66 17.05
C VAL A 164 -29.32 29.30 18.34
N GLU A 165 -30.15 29.15 19.38
CA GLU A 165 -29.90 29.59 20.74
C GLU A 165 -28.77 28.78 21.39
N ALA A 166 -27.97 29.46 22.21
CA ALA A 166 -26.83 28.91 22.91
C ALA A 166 -27.28 27.89 23.98
N VAL A 167 -27.18 26.60 23.65
CA VAL A 167 -27.33 25.51 24.62
C VAL A 167 -26.02 25.39 25.40
N GLN A 168 -26.09 25.67 26.69
CA GLN A 168 -24.98 25.56 27.63
C GLN A 168 -24.74 24.08 27.96
N GLU A 169 -23.81 23.46 27.23
CA GLU A 169 -23.46 22.03 27.38
C GLU A 169 -22.79 21.76 28.73
N ASN A 170 -23.52 21.02 29.57
CA ASN A 170 -23.05 20.50 30.84
C ASN A 170 -22.16 19.27 30.55
N LYS A 171 -20.88 19.50 30.28
CA LYS A 171 -19.90 18.46 29.89
C LYS A 171 -19.48 17.65 31.12
N GLN A 172 -20.27 16.64 31.48
CA GLN A 172 -19.84 15.57 32.39
C GLN A 172 -18.66 14.84 31.74
N VAL A 173 -17.48 14.99 32.33
CA VAL A 173 -16.28 14.21 31.99
C VAL A 173 -16.52 12.80 32.50
N ILE A 174 -17.01 11.92 31.62
CA ILE A 174 -16.99 10.48 31.87
C ILE A 174 -15.53 10.06 31.72
N GLU A 175 -14.87 9.75 32.84
CA GLU A 175 -13.58 9.06 32.84
C GLU A 175 -13.83 7.63 32.33
N GLU A 176 -13.81 7.47 31.00
CA GLU A 176 -13.75 6.15 30.38
C GLU A 176 -12.46 5.50 30.83
N LYS A 177 -12.58 4.51 31.73
CA LYS A 177 -11.47 3.63 32.08
C LYS A 177 -11.15 2.83 30.82
N ASP A 178 -10.08 3.22 30.13
CA ASP A 178 -9.52 2.52 28.99
C ASP A 178 -9.30 1.05 29.37
N GLN A 179 -10.24 0.17 29.00
CA GLN A 179 -10.06 -1.27 29.12
C GLN A 179 -8.97 -1.64 28.12
N GLU A 180 -7.78 -1.91 28.65
CA GLU A 180 -6.63 -2.27 27.86
C GLU A 180 -6.92 -3.59 27.13
N LEU A 181 -7.07 -3.52 25.81
CA LEU A 181 -7.22 -4.71 24.96
C LEU A 181 -5.97 -5.58 25.12
N VAL A 182 -6.13 -6.78 25.66
CA VAL A 182 -5.06 -7.78 25.73
C VAL A 182 -4.93 -8.42 24.36
N ILE A 183 -3.95 -7.96 23.59
CA ILE A 183 -3.64 -8.51 22.26
C ILE A 183 -2.65 -9.68 22.47
N PRO A 184 -2.97 -10.90 21.99
CA PRO A 184 -2.02 -12.00 21.98
C PRO A 184 -0.73 -11.61 21.28
N GLU A 185 0.41 -12.14 21.74
CA GLU A 185 1.68 -11.94 21.05
C GLU A 185 1.59 -12.49 19.62
N VAL A 186 1.94 -11.65 18.64
CA VAL A 186 1.93 -12.04 17.24
C VAL A 186 3.16 -12.92 16.99
N PHE A 187 2.92 -14.16 16.58
CA PHE A 187 4.00 -15.04 16.17
C PHE A 187 4.64 -14.50 14.88
N SER A 188 5.90 -14.12 14.98
CA SER A 188 6.72 -13.85 13.80
C SER A 188 6.96 -15.16 13.07
N ARG A 189 6.73 -15.14 11.76
CA ARG A 189 7.00 -16.26 10.87
C ARG A 189 8.51 -16.40 10.63
N ASP A 190 9.01 -17.63 10.60
CA ASP A 190 10.41 -17.94 10.30
C ASP A 190 10.61 -18.41 8.85
N GLU A 191 9.55 -18.92 8.21
CA GLU A 191 9.62 -19.39 6.82
C GLU A 191 9.94 -18.22 5.86
N PRO A 192 10.40 -18.44 4.62
CA PRO A 192 10.46 -17.39 3.59
C PRO A 192 9.12 -17.23 2.83
N LEU A 193 8.80 -16.03 2.34
CA LEU A 193 7.69 -15.77 1.42
C LEU A 193 8.06 -16.26 0.01
N SER A 194 8.18 -17.58 -0.14
CA SER A 194 8.65 -18.21 -1.37
C SER A 194 7.72 -17.99 -2.57
N GLN A 195 6.48 -17.56 -2.37
CA GLN A 195 5.57 -17.23 -3.46
C GLN A 195 5.60 -15.74 -3.86
N LEU A 196 6.30 -14.90 -3.10
CA LEU A 196 6.31 -13.46 -3.32
C LEU A 196 7.07 -13.12 -4.60
N GLN A 197 6.33 -12.64 -5.61
CA GLN A 197 6.87 -12.25 -6.92
C GLN A 197 7.01 -10.73 -7.02
N MET A 198 6.08 -9.96 -6.45
CA MET A 198 6.12 -8.51 -6.48
C MET A 198 6.25 -7.95 -5.06
N PHE A 199 7.34 -7.23 -4.80
CA PHE A 199 7.55 -6.53 -3.54
C PHE A 199 7.71 -5.03 -3.77
N GLN A 200 6.87 -4.25 -3.10
CA GLN A 200 6.99 -2.81 -3.04
C GLN A 200 6.85 -2.37 -1.60
N ALA A 201 7.88 -1.73 -1.08
CA ALA A 201 7.84 -1.15 0.25
C ALA A 201 8.22 0.33 0.18
N TRP A 202 7.41 1.17 0.81
CA TRP A 202 7.69 2.59 0.98
C TRP A 202 8.17 2.88 2.39
N ASP A 203 8.97 3.94 2.52
CA ASP A 203 9.44 4.48 3.79
C ASP A 203 10.23 3.49 4.66
N MET A 204 10.99 2.60 4.02
CA MET A 204 11.95 1.71 4.71
C MET A 204 13.20 2.46 5.21
N ASN A 205 13.34 3.75 4.91
CA ASN A 205 14.45 4.58 5.37
C ASN A 205 14.41 4.81 6.88
N LEU A 206 13.28 4.48 7.52
CA LEU A 206 13.13 4.45 8.97
C LEU A 206 13.66 3.14 9.58
N LEU A 207 13.86 2.08 8.80
CA LEU A 207 14.34 0.79 9.29
C LEU A 207 15.87 0.78 9.42
N THR A 208 16.35 -0.03 10.35
CA THR A 208 17.77 -0.36 10.46
C THR A 208 18.22 -1.24 9.31
N MET A 209 19.51 -1.21 8.99
CA MET A 209 20.07 -2.03 7.92
C MET A 209 19.82 -3.54 8.12
N GLU A 210 19.91 -4.02 9.37
CA GLU A 210 19.62 -5.41 9.73
C GLU A 210 18.16 -5.80 9.43
N GLU A 211 17.21 -4.94 9.77
CA GLU A 211 15.79 -5.16 9.48
C GLU A 211 15.52 -5.19 7.98
N VAL A 212 16.12 -4.28 7.21
CA VAL A 212 15.99 -4.26 5.75
C VAL A 212 16.57 -5.54 5.14
N LEU A 213 17.76 -5.97 5.58
CA LEU A 213 18.37 -7.22 5.13
C LEU A 213 17.47 -8.41 5.46
N SER A 214 16.94 -8.48 6.69
CA SER A 214 16.03 -9.55 7.14
C SER A 214 14.82 -9.69 6.22
N VAL A 215 14.21 -8.58 5.79
CA VAL A 215 13.11 -8.60 4.82
C VAL A 215 13.54 -9.29 3.52
N PHE A 216 14.69 -8.93 2.96
CA PHE A 216 15.17 -9.52 1.71
C PHE A 216 15.61 -10.99 1.85
N TYR A 217 16.07 -11.41 3.02
CA TYR A 217 16.30 -12.84 3.31
C TYR A 217 15.04 -13.70 3.18
N HIS A 218 13.86 -13.11 3.40
CA HIS A 218 12.58 -13.81 3.32
C HIS A 218 11.89 -13.67 1.96
N CYS A 219 12.53 -13.06 0.97
CA CYS A 219 11.95 -12.74 -0.34
C CYS A 219 12.69 -13.41 -1.52
N PRO A 220 12.97 -14.73 -1.50
CA PRO A 220 13.92 -15.33 -2.45
C PRO A 220 13.44 -15.32 -3.91
N ASN A 221 12.13 -15.26 -4.15
CA ASN A 221 11.53 -15.37 -5.47
C ASN A 221 10.98 -14.05 -6.01
N VAL A 222 11.45 -12.91 -5.49
CA VAL A 222 11.01 -11.60 -5.99
C VAL A 222 11.50 -11.40 -7.42
N VAL A 223 10.52 -11.10 -8.27
CA VAL A 223 10.62 -10.91 -9.71
C VAL A 223 10.59 -9.41 -10.05
N SER A 224 9.73 -8.68 -9.35
CA SER A 224 9.51 -7.25 -9.47
C SER A 224 9.73 -6.56 -8.14
N LEU A 225 10.78 -5.76 -8.04
CA LEU A 225 11.11 -4.98 -6.84
C LEU A 225 11.02 -3.49 -7.14
N ARG A 226 10.18 -2.79 -6.37
CA ARG A 226 10.33 -1.34 -6.23
C ARG A 226 11.38 -1.08 -5.17
N VAL A 227 12.52 -0.55 -5.58
CA VAL A 227 13.64 -0.25 -4.70
C VAL A 227 13.17 0.71 -3.60
N PRO A 228 13.25 0.29 -2.33
CA PRO A 228 12.79 1.12 -1.23
C PRO A 228 13.80 2.24 -0.97
N LEU A 229 13.30 3.37 -0.46
CA LEU A 229 14.18 4.41 0.07
C LEU A 229 14.86 3.87 1.34
N VAL A 230 16.19 3.93 1.40
CA VAL A 230 16.97 3.51 2.58
C VAL A 230 17.89 4.65 3.02
N SER A 231 18.16 4.73 4.33
CA SER A 231 19.10 5.73 4.88
C SER A 231 20.57 5.30 4.79
N ALA A 232 20.86 4.14 4.18
CA ALA A 232 22.20 3.58 4.06
C ALA A 232 23.09 4.41 3.12
N ILE A 233 24.38 4.49 3.44
CA ILE A 233 25.40 5.21 2.66
C ILE A 233 26.67 4.37 2.53
N GLY A 234 27.42 4.58 1.45
CA GLY A 234 28.73 3.94 1.26
C GLY A 234 28.67 2.42 1.23
N GLU A 235 29.51 1.77 2.05
CA GLU A 235 29.67 0.31 2.08
C GLU A 235 28.38 -0.44 2.44
N ASP A 236 27.54 0.11 3.30
CA ASP A 236 26.24 -0.51 3.66
C ASP A 236 25.32 -0.62 2.44
N LEU A 237 25.36 0.37 1.55
CA LEU A 237 24.57 0.35 0.32
C LEU A 237 25.03 -0.77 -0.61
N ASP A 238 26.35 -0.98 -0.72
CA ASP A 238 26.93 -2.04 -1.54
C ASP A 238 26.63 -3.42 -0.97
N ILE A 239 26.65 -3.57 0.36
CA ILE A 239 26.24 -4.80 1.06
C ILE A 239 24.76 -5.08 0.80
N LEU A 240 23.89 -4.07 0.91
CA LEU A 240 22.47 -4.21 0.63
C LEU A 240 22.23 -4.64 -0.81
N ALA A 241 22.85 -3.94 -1.76
CA ALA A 241 22.71 -4.21 -3.18
C ALA A 241 23.13 -5.63 -3.55
N ARG A 242 24.28 -6.08 -3.03
CA ARG A 242 24.76 -7.45 -3.21
C ARG A 242 23.81 -8.47 -2.57
N THR A 243 23.32 -8.19 -1.36
CA THR A 243 22.38 -9.10 -0.70
C THR A 243 21.09 -9.24 -1.52
N ILE A 244 20.54 -8.13 -2.04
CA ILE A 244 19.35 -8.17 -2.90
C ILE A 244 19.63 -8.99 -4.16
N SER A 245 20.76 -8.78 -4.84
CA SER A 245 21.07 -9.52 -6.08
C SER A 245 21.34 -11.00 -5.84
N GLU A 246 21.99 -11.37 -4.74
CA GLU A 246 22.27 -12.77 -4.37
C GLU A 246 21.01 -13.50 -3.88
N ARG A 247 20.15 -12.82 -3.11
CA ARG A 247 18.96 -13.43 -2.51
C ARG A 247 17.74 -13.44 -3.41
N CYS A 248 17.66 -12.53 -4.38
CA CYS A 248 16.57 -12.44 -5.35
C CYS A 248 17.09 -12.75 -6.78
N PRO A 249 17.52 -13.98 -7.09
CA PRO A 249 18.11 -14.32 -8.38
C PRO A 249 17.15 -14.19 -9.56
N HIS A 250 15.83 -14.16 -9.30
CA HIS A 250 14.79 -14.01 -10.31
C HIS A 250 14.38 -12.56 -10.57
N LEU A 251 15.05 -11.60 -9.93
CA LEU A 251 14.75 -10.19 -10.08
C LEU A 251 15.06 -9.74 -11.50
N TRP A 252 14.05 -9.29 -12.26
CA TRP A 252 14.24 -8.72 -13.60
C TRP A 252 13.43 -7.45 -13.83
N TRP A 253 12.64 -7.03 -12.85
CA TRP A 253 12.01 -5.73 -12.88
C TRP A 253 12.40 -4.92 -11.65
N LEU A 254 13.04 -3.78 -11.91
CA LEU A 254 13.45 -2.83 -10.90
C LEU A 254 12.80 -1.48 -11.23
N SER A 255 12.17 -0.86 -10.24
CA SER A 255 11.75 0.54 -10.33
C SER A 255 12.18 1.30 -9.09
N SER A 256 12.41 2.60 -9.24
CA SER A 256 12.75 3.48 -8.12
C SER A 256 11.92 4.76 -8.17
N ARG A 257 11.80 5.46 -7.04
CA ARG A 257 11.38 6.86 -7.06
C ARG A 257 12.52 7.69 -7.66
N GLN A 258 12.17 8.70 -8.46
CA GLN A 258 13.14 9.58 -9.15
C GLN A 258 14.22 10.18 -8.24
N SER A 259 13.95 10.30 -6.93
CA SER A 259 14.88 10.84 -5.95
C SER A 259 15.92 9.85 -5.41
N ASP A 260 15.78 8.54 -5.67
CA ASP A 260 16.65 7.52 -5.07
C ASP A 260 17.30 6.61 -6.12
N ALA A 261 18.21 7.22 -6.86
CA ALA A 261 18.97 6.53 -7.89
C ALA A 261 20.14 5.71 -7.32
N THR A 262 20.55 5.92 -6.07
CA THR A 262 21.80 5.32 -5.54
C THR A 262 21.65 3.84 -5.28
N LEU A 263 20.67 3.41 -4.46
CA LEU A 263 20.43 1.98 -4.21
C LEU A 263 20.04 1.27 -5.51
N PHE A 264 19.18 1.90 -6.32
CA PHE A 264 18.80 1.35 -7.63
C PHE A 264 20.03 1.07 -8.51
N THR A 265 20.93 2.04 -8.64
CA THR A 265 22.15 1.88 -9.44
C THR A 265 23.08 0.82 -8.83
N ALA A 266 23.18 0.76 -7.51
CA ALA A 266 24.00 -0.24 -6.83
C ALA A 266 23.46 -1.68 -7.05
N VAL A 267 22.14 -1.89 -6.90
CA VAL A 267 21.50 -3.18 -7.17
C VAL A 267 21.69 -3.58 -8.62
N MET A 268 21.42 -2.67 -9.56
CA MET A 268 21.62 -2.92 -10.99
C MET A 268 23.07 -3.35 -11.30
N LYS A 269 24.07 -2.69 -10.72
CA LYS A 269 25.49 -3.05 -10.89
C LYS A 269 25.85 -4.41 -10.27
N ALA A 270 25.14 -4.83 -9.22
CA ALA A 270 25.38 -6.08 -8.52
C ALA A 270 24.72 -7.30 -9.19
N MET A 271 23.87 -7.10 -10.21
CA MET A 271 23.19 -8.17 -10.92
C MET A 271 24.07 -8.77 -12.03
N PRO A 272 24.12 -10.11 -12.18
CA PRO A 272 24.98 -10.77 -13.15
C PRO A 272 24.63 -10.43 -14.62
N ASP A 273 23.35 -10.20 -14.91
CA ASP A 273 22.84 -9.92 -16.26
C ASP A 273 22.47 -8.44 -16.48
N TYR A 274 23.20 -7.52 -15.83
CA TYR A 274 22.95 -6.07 -15.87
C TYR A 274 22.71 -5.52 -17.29
N GLU A 275 23.51 -5.93 -18.27
CA GLU A 275 23.39 -5.40 -19.65
C GLU A 275 22.09 -5.87 -20.35
N GLN A 276 21.68 -7.13 -20.15
CA GLN A 276 20.44 -7.66 -20.71
C GLN A 276 19.23 -6.98 -20.07
N LEU A 277 19.27 -6.81 -18.75
CA LEU A 277 18.23 -6.14 -17.97
C LEU A 277 18.05 -4.69 -18.42
N LYS A 278 19.15 -3.96 -18.60
CA LYS A 278 19.16 -2.57 -19.06
C LYS A 278 18.56 -2.44 -20.46
N GLU A 279 18.85 -3.37 -21.37
CA GLU A 279 18.26 -3.39 -22.70
C GLU A 279 16.74 -3.64 -22.64
N HIS A 280 16.31 -4.63 -21.85
CA HIS A 280 14.90 -4.93 -21.64
C HIS A 280 14.13 -3.73 -21.06
N GLN A 281 14.65 -3.09 -20.01
CA GLN A 281 14.06 -1.88 -19.42
C GLN A 281 13.99 -0.74 -20.44
N SER A 282 15.08 -0.50 -21.19
CA SER A 282 15.12 0.54 -22.23
C SER A 282 14.13 0.28 -23.37
N ARG A 283 13.87 -0.99 -23.71
CA ARG A 283 12.86 -1.37 -24.70
C ARG A 283 11.45 -1.10 -24.15
N LYS A 284 11.19 -1.47 -22.90
CA LYS A 284 9.91 -1.21 -22.25
C LYS A 284 9.61 0.28 -22.10
N GLU A 285 10.56 1.10 -21.67
CA GLU A 285 10.37 2.56 -21.62
C GLU A 285 10.06 3.16 -22.99
N ARG A 286 10.69 2.64 -24.06
CA ARG A 286 10.39 3.06 -25.44
C ARG A 286 8.98 2.67 -25.86
N LEU A 287 8.50 1.49 -25.45
CA LEU A 287 7.12 1.06 -25.69
C LEU A 287 6.14 1.92 -24.90
N LEU A 288 6.38 2.16 -23.61
CA LEU A 288 5.55 3.03 -22.77
C LEU A 288 5.45 4.45 -23.32
N ARG A 289 6.55 5.02 -23.83
CA ARG A 289 6.54 6.32 -24.50
C ARG A 289 5.78 6.32 -25.82
N ARG A 290 5.73 5.19 -26.53
CA ARG A 290 5.04 5.03 -27.83
C ARG A 290 3.55 4.75 -27.68
N CYS A 291 3.15 3.95 -26.70
CA CYS A 291 1.75 3.56 -26.47
C CYS A 291 0.88 4.69 -25.89
N GLY A 292 1.42 5.89 -25.77
CA GLY A 292 0.64 7.07 -25.46
C GLY A 292 1.20 7.79 -24.26
N SER A 293 1.71 8.98 -24.54
CA SER A 293 1.44 10.15 -23.74
C SER A 293 -0.03 10.18 -23.28
N TYR A 294 -0.36 9.48 -22.21
CA TYR A 294 -1.32 10.00 -21.25
C TYR A 294 -0.62 11.23 -20.64
N GLN A 295 -0.64 12.33 -21.39
CA GLN A 295 -0.75 13.63 -20.75
C GLN A 295 -1.95 13.49 -19.82
N ALA A 296 -1.68 13.25 -18.55
CA ALA A 296 -2.56 13.76 -17.52
C ALA A 296 -2.69 15.26 -17.84
N CYS A 297 -3.78 15.63 -18.50
CA CYS A 297 -4.22 17.01 -18.59
C CYS A 297 -4.42 17.45 -17.14
N PHE A 298 -3.38 18.06 -16.56
CA PHE A 298 -3.50 18.89 -15.39
C PHE A 298 -4.37 20.09 -15.82
N CYS A 299 -5.66 20.02 -15.49
CA CYS A 299 -6.58 21.15 -15.42
C CYS A 299 -7.07 21.26 -13.98
#